data_AF-A0A2H0AZ50-F1
#
_entry.id   AF-A0A2H0AZ50-F1
#
_cell.length_a   1.000
_cell.length_b   1.000
_cell.length_c   1.000
_cell.angle_alpha   90.00
_cell.angle_beta   90.00
_cell.angle_gamma   90.00
#
_symmetry.space_group_name_H-M   'P 1'
#
loop_
_entity.id
_entity.type
_entity.pdbx_description
1 polymer ?
#
loop_
_entity_poly.entity_id
_entity_poly.type
_entity_poly.pdbx_seq_one_letter_code
_entity_poly.pdbx_strand_id
1 'polypeptide(L)'
;MQRSSDEIKARCACVPENKSIVTLVEASSSPSAAYEMIFAETKDVSMAKAGRWLAVLRRDYPVEYRKLVPIQPSHVSNDKTQAEKEKKS
;
A
#
# COMPACT_ATOMS: atom_id res chain seq x y z
N MET A 1 17.84 -11.16 -10.25
CA MET A 1 18.19 -9.77 -9.88
C MET A 1 17.07 -9.21 -9.03
N GLN A 2 17.35 -8.91 -7.75
CA GLN A 2 16.42 -8.24 -6.85
C GLN A 2 16.43 -6.75 -7.22
N ARG A 3 15.29 -6.16 -7.56
CA ARG A 3 15.22 -4.73 -7.91
C ARG A 3 15.30 -3.92 -6.63
N SER A 4 16.22 -2.96 -6.56
CA SER A 4 16.37 -2.10 -5.39
C SER A 4 15.13 -1.24 -5.15
N SER A 5 14.88 -0.88 -3.90
CA SER A 5 13.78 0.01 -3.51
C SER A 5 13.79 1.32 -4.30
N ASP A 6 14.96 1.95 -4.50
CA ASP A 6 15.09 3.21 -5.24
C ASP A 6 14.66 3.11 -6.70
N GLU A 7 14.99 1.99 -7.37
CA GLU A 7 14.54 1.77 -8.75
C GLU A 7 13.01 1.66 -8.82
N ILE A 8 12.41 0.96 -7.86
CA ILE A 8 10.96 0.80 -7.80
C ILE A 8 10.29 2.14 -7.50
N LYS A 9 10.83 2.93 -6.56
CA LYS A 9 10.34 4.27 -6.25
C LYS A 9 10.35 5.19 -7.47
N ALA A 10 11.45 5.20 -8.23
CA ALA A 10 11.57 6.01 -9.43
C ALA A 10 10.49 5.65 -10.48
N ARG A 11 10.16 4.35 -10.61
CA ARG A 11 9.14 3.85 -11.55
C ARG A 11 7.71 4.16 -11.10
N CYS A 12 7.47 4.38 -9.82
CA CYS A 12 6.17 4.76 -9.28
C CYS A 12 6.11 6.20 -8.79
N ALA A 13 7.05 7.08 -9.15
CA ALA A 13 7.16 8.42 -8.60
C ALA A 13 5.95 9.33 -8.94
N CYS A 14 5.22 9.07 -10.02
CA CYS A 14 4.10 9.90 -10.49
C CYS A 14 2.74 9.57 -9.86
N VAL A 15 2.63 8.48 -9.10
CA VAL A 15 1.36 8.01 -8.49
C VAL A 15 1.16 8.25 -6.98
N PRO A 16 2.17 8.46 -6.10
CA PRO A 16 1.95 8.49 -4.65
C PRO A 16 1.14 9.72 -4.20
N GLU A 17 1.21 10.81 -4.97
CA GLU A 17 0.43 12.03 -4.71
C GLU A 17 -1.06 11.87 -5.07
N ASN A 18 -1.38 10.87 -5.91
CA ASN A 18 -2.74 10.65 -6.37
C ASN A 18 -3.47 9.65 -5.45
N LYS A 19 -4.21 10.19 -4.48
CA LYS A 19 -4.92 9.41 -3.46
C LYS A 19 -5.85 8.34 -4.04
N SER A 20 -6.53 8.61 -5.15
CA SER A 20 -7.40 7.62 -5.81
C SER A 20 -6.62 6.39 -6.25
N ILE A 21 -5.42 6.60 -6.81
CA ILE A 21 -4.53 5.51 -7.23
C ILE A 21 -4.01 4.73 -6.04
N VAL A 22 -3.60 5.44 -4.98
CA VAL A 22 -3.14 4.82 -3.74
C VAL A 22 -4.21 3.92 -3.15
N THR A 23 -5.46 4.38 -3.04
CA THR A 23 -6.58 3.58 -2.52
C THR A 23 -6.80 2.32 -3.35
N LEU A 24 -6.73 2.41 -4.68
CA LEU A 24 -6.83 1.24 -5.56
C LEU A 24 -5.68 0.24 -5.33
N VAL A 25 -4.46 0.73 -5.11
CA VAL A 25 -3.31 -0.12 -4.77
C VAL A 25 -3.48 -0.79 -3.41
N GLU A 26 -4.00 -0.09 -2.41
CA GLU A 26 -4.27 -0.65 -1.08
C GLU A 26 -5.36 -1.72 -1.12
N ALA A 27 -6.43 -1.49 -1.89
CA ALA A 27 -7.52 -2.45 -2.10
C ALA A 27 -7.10 -3.66 -2.95
N SER A 28 -6.04 -3.54 -3.75
CA SER A 28 -5.56 -4.63 -4.60
C SER A 28 -4.90 -5.76 -3.78
N SER A 29 -5.09 -6.99 -4.23
CA SER A 29 -4.47 -8.19 -3.63
C SER A 29 -3.10 -8.53 -4.25
N SER A 30 -2.81 -8.02 -5.45
CA SER A 30 -1.58 -8.33 -6.19
C SER A 30 -1.14 -7.17 -7.11
N PRO A 31 0.12 -7.11 -7.55
CA PRO A 31 0.56 -6.09 -8.51
C PRO A 31 -0.20 -6.13 -9.84
N SER A 32 -0.65 -7.31 -10.28
CA SER A 32 -1.48 -7.44 -11.48
C SER A 32 -2.89 -6.88 -11.25
N ALA A 33 -3.51 -7.18 -10.10
CA ALA A 33 -4.81 -6.61 -9.75
C ALA A 33 -4.74 -5.07 -9.65
N ALA A 34 -3.68 -4.52 -9.05
CA ALA A 34 -3.46 -3.08 -8.99
C ALA A 34 -3.43 -2.44 -10.39
N TYR A 35 -2.72 -3.07 -11.34
CA TYR A 35 -2.67 -2.62 -12.72
C TYR A 35 -4.08 -2.57 -13.34
N GLU A 36 -4.84 -3.67 -13.24
CA GLU A 36 -6.16 -3.79 -13.85
C GLU A 36 -7.15 -2.78 -13.25
N MET A 37 -7.16 -2.62 -11.92
CA MET A 37 -8.02 -1.67 -11.23
C MET A 37 -7.74 -0.22 -11.65
N ILE A 38 -6.46 0.17 -11.70
CA ILE A 38 -6.06 1.53 -12.10
C ILE A 38 -6.33 1.76 -13.58
N PHE A 39 -6.03 0.79 -14.43
CA PHE A 39 -6.31 0.90 -15.86
C PHE A 39 -7.82 0.99 -16.13
N ALA A 40 -8.64 0.21 -15.40
CA ALA A 40 -10.09 0.26 -15.52
C ALA A 40 -10.63 1.66 -15.21
N GLU A 41 -10.11 2.31 -14.15
CA GLU A 41 -10.48 3.64 -13.67
C GLU A 41 -9.97 4.77 -14.58
N THR A 42 -8.67 4.78 -14.87
CA THR A 42 -8.00 5.92 -15.54
C THR A 42 -7.96 5.81 -17.05
N LYS A 43 -8.07 4.59 -17.60
CA LYS A 43 -7.74 4.25 -18.99
C LYS A 43 -6.32 4.66 -19.41
N ASP A 44 -5.42 4.91 -18.45
CA ASP A 44 -4.04 5.33 -18.67
C ASP A 44 -3.08 4.17 -18.35
N VAL A 45 -2.39 3.70 -19.38
CA VAL A 45 -1.42 2.59 -19.28
C VAL A 45 -0.21 2.97 -18.43
N SER A 46 0.24 4.22 -18.49
CA SER A 46 1.39 4.72 -17.73
C SER A 46 1.06 4.76 -16.24
N MET A 47 -0.13 5.27 -15.89
CA MET A 47 -0.62 5.27 -14.50
C MET A 47 -0.80 3.85 -13.97
N ALA A 48 -1.37 2.96 -14.77
CA ALA A 48 -1.53 1.56 -14.39
C ALA A 48 -0.18 0.85 -14.16
N LYS A 49 0.81 1.10 -15.03
CA LYS A 49 2.19 0.58 -14.84
C LYS A 49 2.83 1.14 -13.57
N ALA A 50 2.71 2.44 -13.32
CA ALA A 50 3.26 3.08 -12.13
C ALA A 50 2.59 2.54 -10.84
N GLY A 51 1.28 2.35 -10.85
CA GLY A 51 0.55 1.74 -9.74
C GLY A 51 0.89 0.27 -9.50
N ARG A 52 1.16 -0.49 -10.56
CA ARG A 52 1.73 -1.84 -10.43
C ARG A 52 3.08 -1.82 -9.70
N TRP A 53 3.97 -0.88 -10.03
CA TRP A 53 5.24 -0.73 -9.33
C TRP A 53 5.04 -0.31 -7.88
N LEU A 54 4.06 0.54 -7.60
CA LEU A 54 3.70 0.92 -6.24
C LEU A 54 3.23 -0.29 -5.42
N ALA A 55 2.43 -1.19 -6.01
CA ALA A 55 2.03 -2.44 -5.38
C ALA A 55 3.20 -3.41 -5.13
N VAL A 56 4.19 -3.45 -6.03
CA VAL A 56 5.45 -4.18 -5.81
C VAL A 56 6.23 -3.58 -4.65
N LEU A 57 6.31 -2.24 -4.57
CA LEU A 57 6.97 -1.55 -3.45
C LEU A 57 6.28 -1.89 -2.12
N ARG A 58 4.95 -1.90 -2.08
CA ARG A 58 4.17 -2.30 -0.89
C ARG A 58 4.49 -3.73 -0.43
N ARG A 59 4.66 -4.66 -1.38
CA ARG A 59 4.91 -6.08 -1.10
C ARG A 59 6.35 -6.35 -0.67
N ASP A 60 7.32 -5.81 -1.42
CA ASP A 60 8.73 -6.15 -1.27
C ASP A 60 9.47 -5.19 -0.32
N TYR A 61 8.98 -3.95 -0.18
CA TYR A 61 9.59 -2.87 0.61
C TYR A 61 8.54 -2.07 1.43
N PRO A 62 7.80 -2.71 2.36
CA PRO A 62 6.66 -2.08 3.05
C PRO A 62 7.04 -0.84 3.86
N VAL A 63 8.27 -0.77 4.41
CA VAL A 63 8.77 0.42 5.13
C VAL A 63 8.91 1.61 4.20
N GLU A 64 9.44 1.40 2.99
CA GLU A 64 9.63 2.46 2.00
C GLU A 64 8.30 2.90 1.40
N TYR A 65 7.37 1.97 1.21
CA TYR A 65 6.01 2.28 0.79
C TYR A 65 5.30 3.21 1.79
N ARG A 66 5.36 2.93 3.10
CA ARG A 66 4.75 3.77 4.14
C ARG A 66 5.34 5.18 4.25
N LYS A 67 6.61 5.37 3.85
CA LYS A 67 7.23 6.69 3.78
C LYS A 67 6.65 7.55 2.64
N LEU A 68 6.25 6.91 1.54
CA LEU A 68 5.68 7.57 0.37
C LEU A 68 4.18 7.76 0.47
N VAL A 69 3.49 6.78 1.03
CA VAL A 69 2.06 6.82 1.29
C VAL A 69 1.90 6.95 2.80
N PRO A 70 1.77 8.18 3.34
CA PRO A 70 1.46 8.36 4.74
C PRO A 70 0.05 7.83 4.99
N ILE A 71 -0.01 6.56 5.38
CA ILE A 71 -1.20 5.96 5.95
C ILE A 71 -1.47 6.79 7.19
N GLN A 72 -2.58 7.53 7.23
CA GLN A 72 -3.02 8.08 8.51
C GLN A 72 -3.13 6.89 9.45
N PRO A 73 -2.41 6.87 10.59
CA PRO A 73 -2.67 5.87 11.59
C PRO A 73 -4.11 6.10 12.02
N SER A 74 -5.03 5.26 11.53
CA SER A 74 -6.34 5.14 12.13
C SER A 74 -6.05 4.70 13.55
N HIS A 75 -6.19 5.64 14.48
CA HIS A 75 -6.08 5.48 15.92
C HIS A 75 -6.22 4.00 16.34
N VAL A 76 -5.11 3.33 16.59
CA VAL A 76 -5.12 2.14 17.44
C VAL A 76 -5.14 2.67 18.86
N SER A 77 -6.30 3.20 19.28
CA SER A 77 -6.65 3.27 20.68
C SER A 77 -6.89 1.82 21.10
N ASN A 78 -5.81 1.17 21.54
CA ASN A 78 -5.85 -0.16 22.10
C ASN A 78 -6.47 -0.08 23.51
N ASP A 79 -7.76 0.26 23.59
CA ASP A 79 -8.55 0.04 24.80
C ASP A 79 -9.17 -1.35 24.69
N LYS A 80 -8.43 -2.34 25.18
CA LYS A 80 -9.01 -3.57 25.73
C LYS A 80 -8.13 -4.05 26.86
N THR A 81 -8.34 -3.41 28.01
CA THR A 81 -8.11 -3.95 29.34
C THR A 81 -8.54 -5.42 29.38
N GLN A 82 -7.58 -6.34 29.39
CA GLN A 82 -7.80 -7.71 29.85
C GLN A 82 -8.04 -7.65 31.35
N ALA A 83 -9.30 -7.50 31.76
CA ALA A 83 -9.76 -7.94 33.06
C ALA A 83 -9.81 -9.47 33.02
N GLU A 84 -8.65 -10.10 33.23
CA GLU A 84 -8.58 -11.53 33.47
C GLU A 84 -9.19 -11.78 34.87
N LYS A 85 -10.39 -12.34 34.87
CA LYS A 85 -10.99 -12.97 36.05
C LYS A 85 -10.10 -14.15 36.46
N GLU A 86 -9.31 -14.00 37.51
CA GLU A 86 -8.92 -15.15 38.31
C GLU A 86 -9.94 -15.37 39.43
N LYS A 87 -10.84 -16.32 39.17
CA LYS A 87 -11.51 -17.11 40.20
C LYS A 87 -10.59 -18.30 40.52
N LYS A 88 -10.12 -18.40 41.77
CA LYS A 88 -9.72 -19.61 42.55
C LYS A 88 -8.89 -19.11 43.76
N SER A 89 -9.07 -19.54 45.01
CA SER A 89 -9.90 -20.57 45.65
C SER A 89 -10.36 -20.05 47.01
#